data_AF-A0A2Z5FTZ6-F1
#
_entry.id   AF-A0A2Z5FTZ6-F1
#
_cell.length_a   1.000
_cell.length_b   1.000
_cell.length_c   1.000
_cell.angle_alpha   90.00
_cell.angle_beta   90.00
_cell.angle_gamma   90.00
#
_symmetry.space_group_name_H-M   'P 1'
#
loop_
_entity.id
_entity.type
_entity.pdbx_description
1 polymer ?
#
loop_
_entity_poly.entity_id
_entity_poly.type
_entity_poly.pdbx_seq_one_letter_code
_entity_poly.pdbx_strand_id
1 'polypeptide(L)'
;MPKILPAGEHYGNTLQQWSSDSMLVCQVRYDRGATYDVHGNERASMIFVQTGHCSKRMGSERLELARSSMLFIPFERLQADSFPFGATFLAVEFSASFLHRMVRTDLAVDDHVLLSLKMPRLWAHG
;
A
#
# COMPACT_ATOMS: atom_id res chain seq x y z
N MET A 1 -15.91 2.10 -15.81
CA MET A 1 -15.56 1.19 -14.70
C MET A 1 -14.21 1.63 -14.14
N PRO A 2 -13.97 1.57 -12.82
CA PRO A 2 -12.67 1.88 -12.23
C PRO A 2 -11.57 0.96 -12.80
N LYS A 3 -10.36 1.48 -13.00
CA LYS A 3 -9.22 0.67 -13.47
C LYS A 3 -8.76 -0.25 -12.34
N ILE A 4 -8.54 -1.53 -12.62
CA ILE A 4 -7.78 -2.42 -11.75
C ILE A 4 -6.35 -2.48 -12.30
N LEU A 5 -5.38 -2.07 -11.48
CA LEU A 5 -3.96 -2.10 -11.85
C LEU A 5 -3.45 -3.54 -11.77
N PRO A 6 -2.80 -4.06 -12.83
CA PRO A 6 -2.06 -5.33 -12.76
C PRO A 6 -1.00 -5.33 -11.66
N ALA A 7 -0.64 -6.51 -11.20
CA ALA A 7 0.42 -6.65 -10.21
C ALA A 7 1.74 -5.97 -10.64
N GLY A 8 2.29 -5.12 -9.77
CA GLY A 8 3.50 -4.34 -10.03
C GLY A 8 3.31 -3.06 -10.84
N GLU A 9 2.12 -2.82 -11.38
CA GLU A 9 1.81 -1.53 -11.99
C GLU A 9 1.40 -0.52 -10.93
N HIS A 10 2.06 0.63 -10.97
CA HIS A 10 1.72 1.78 -10.14
C HIS A 10 1.62 3.03 -11.02
N TYR A 11 0.78 3.98 -10.61
CA TYR A 11 0.75 5.29 -11.27
C TYR A 11 1.98 6.15 -11.00
N GLY A 12 2.70 5.88 -9.91
CA GLY A 12 3.98 6.51 -9.60
C GLY A 12 5.11 5.90 -10.40
N ASN A 13 6.28 6.54 -10.34
CA ASN A 13 7.48 6.01 -10.96
C ASN A 13 8.10 4.91 -10.09
N THR A 14 8.04 3.66 -10.57
CA THR A 14 8.72 2.53 -9.92
C THR A 14 10.23 2.72 -10.01
N LEU A 15 10.88 2.82 -8.84
CA LEU A 15 12.33 3.00 -8.72
C LEU A 15 13.06 1.66 -8.69
N GLN A 16 12.52 0.70 -7.94
CA GLN A 16 13.11 -0.61 -7.71
C GLN A 16 12.00 -1.64 -7.54
N GLN A 17 12.30 -2.90 -7.89
CA GLN A 17 11.36 -4.01 -7.82
C GLN A 17 12.08 -5.29 -7.42
N TRP A 18 11.47 -6.06 -6.51
CA TRP A 18 11.94 -7.39 -6.09
C TRP A 18 10.77 -8.36 -6.10
N SER A 19 11.00 -9.59 -6.56
CA SER A 19 9.94 -10.58 -6.70
C SER A 19 10.33 -11.94 -6.14
N SER A 20 9.31 -12.65 -5.66
CA SER A 20 9.33 -14.07 -5.34
C SER A 20 7.98 -14.68 -5.70
N ASP A 21 7.83 -16.00 -5.56
CA ASP A 21 6.54 -16.68 -5.77
C ASP A 21 5.44 -16.23 -4.79
N SER A 22 5.83 -15.68 -3.65
CA SER A 22 4.90 -15.28 -2.58
C SER A 22 4.52 -13.80 -2.64
N MET A 23 5.44 -12.95 -3.10
CA MET A 23 5.24 -11.50 -3.07
C MET A 23 6.04 -10.78 -4.14
N LEU A 24 5.52 -9.61 -4.52
CA LEU A 24 6.20 -8.59 -5.29
C LEU A 24 6.38 -7.36 -4.39
N VAL A 25 7.57 -6.78 -4.39
CA VAL A 25 7.88 -5.57 -3.63
C VAL A 25 8.32 -4.50 -4.60
N CYS A 26 7.63 -3.36 -4.61
CA CYS A 26 7.92 -2.22 -5.46
C CYS A 26 8.26 -1.00 -4.59
N GLN A 27 9.38 -0.35 -4.87
CA GLN A 27 9.65 0.98 -4.36
C GLN A 27 9.14 2.00 -5.38
N VAL A 28 8.18 2.84 -5.00
CA VAL A 28 7.45 3.70 -5.95
C VAL A 28 7.51 5.15 -5.48
N ARG A 29 7.88 6.05 -6.39
CA ARG A 29 7.87 7.50 -6.13
C ARG A 29 6.67 8.15 -6.80
N TYR A 30 5.92 8.92 -6.03
CA TYR A 30 4.82 9.74 -6.49
C TYR A 30 5.19 11.21 -6.41
N ASP A 31 4.93 11.93 -7.50
CA ASP A 31 5.31 13.33 -7.62
C ASP A 31 4.40 14.25 -6.81
N ARG A 32 4.94 15.42 -6.47
CA ARG A 32 4.20 16.44 -5.73
C ARG A 32 3.02 16.97 -6.55
N GLY A 33 1.87 17.04 -5.91
CA GLY A 33 0.62 17.50 -6.52
C GLY A 33 -0.09 16.43 -7.35
N ALA A 34 0.46 15.23 -7.45
CA ALA A 34 -0.17 14.16 -8.20
C ALA A 34 -1.49 13.72 -7.56
N THR A 35 -2.49 13.48 -8.39
CA THR A 35 -3.78 12.91 -8.01
C THR A 35 -4.13 11.81 -8.98
N TYR A 36 -4.64 10.70 -8.48
CA TYR A 36 -5.04 9.56 -9.29
C TYR A 36 -6.49 9.22 -9.00
N ASP A 37 -7.23 9.00 -10.09
CA ASP A 37 -8.64 8.63 -10.04
C ASP A 37 -8.87 7.29 -9.33
N VAL A 38 -10.14 6.99 -9.09
CA VAL A 38 -10.56 5.76 -8.41
C VAL A 38 -10.05 4.53 -9.18
N HIS A 39 -9.26 3.71 -8.51
CA HIS A 39 -8.68 2.48 -9.02
C HIS A 39 -8.62 1.40 -7.93
N GLY A 40 -8.43 0.15 -8.32
CA GLY A 40 -8.07 -0.95 -7.42
C GLY A 40 -6.79 -1.64 -7.88
N ASN A 41 -6.36 -2.66 -7.15
CA ASN A 41 -5.17 -3.45 -7.48
C ASN A 41 -5.56 -4.92 -7.68
N GLU A 42 -4.96 -5.58 -8.66
CA GLU A 42 -5.13 -7.02 -8.95
C GLU A 42 -4.61 -7.91 -7.81
N ARG A 43 -3.78 -7.38 -6.92
CA ARG A 43 -3.30 -8.08 -5.73
C ARG A 43 -3.60 -7.26 -4.50
N ALA A 44 -3.91 -7.95 -3.40
CA ALA A 44 -3.89 -7.31 -2.09
C ALA A 44 -2.46 -6.83 -1.79
N SER A 45 -2.36 -5.68 -1.15
CA SER A 45 -1.09 -5.00 -0.98
C SER A 45 -0.95 -4.37 0.41
N MET A 46 0.28 -4.29 0.89
CA MET A 46 0.66 -3.52 2.06
C MET A 46 1.54 -2.36 1.60
N ILE A 47 1.12 -1.14 1.90
CA ILE A 47 1.84 0.08 1.56
C ILE A 47 2.52 0.59 2.81
N PHE A 48 3.84 0.78 2.73
CA PHE A 48 4.64 1.46 3.75
C PHE A 48 5.13 2.80 3.20
N VAL A 49 4.82 3.89 3.88
CA VAL A 49 5.27 5.22 3.47
C VAL A 49 6.69 5.46 3.98
N GLN A 50 7.67 5.43 3.07
CA GLN A 50 9.06 5.70 3.41
C GLN A 50 9.31 7.20 3.64
N THR A 51 8.76 8.04 2.78
CA THR A 51 8.90 9.50 2.84
C THR A 51 7.64 10.19 2.30
N GLY A 52 7.47 11.47 2.67
CA GLY A 52 6.39 12.30 2.17
C GLY A 52 5.04 12.00 2.82
N HIS A 53 3.98 12.30 2.07
CA HIS A 53 2.60 12.27 2.56
C HIS A 53 1.62 11.96 1.44
N CYS A 54 0.61 11.15 1.75
CA CYS A 54 -0.47 10.77 0.85
C CYS A 54 -1.81 10.78 1.57
N SER A 55 -2.83 11.29 0.90
CA SER A 55 -4.23 11.08 1.27
C SER A 55 -4.80 9.99 0.37
N LYS A 56 -5.42 8.97 0.96
CA LYS A 56 -6.19 7.94 0.24
C LYS A 56 -7.67 8.06 0.58
N ARG A 57 -8.54 8.00 -0.42
CA ARG A 57 -10.00 7.93 -0.23
C ARG A 57 -10.48 6.54 -0.58
N MET A 58 -11.08 5.83 0.36
CA MET A 58 -11.57 4.46 0.21
C MET A 58 -13.05 4.40 0.60
N GLY A 59 -13.95 4.49 -0.39
CA GLY A 59 -15.37 4.71 -0.13
C GLY A 59 -15.64 6.11 0.42
N SER A 60 -16.32 6.20 1.57
CA SER A 60 -16.58 7.46 2.29
C SER A 60 -15.41 7.88 3.18
N GLU A 61 -14.46 6.99 3.44
CA GLU A 61 -13.35 7.26 4.36
C GLU A 61 -12.19 7.94 3.65
N ARG A 62 -11.53 8.84 4.38
CA ARG A 62 -10.29 9.49 3.98
C ARG A 62 -9.21 9.15 4.99
N LEU A 63 -8.11 8.60 4.51
CA LEU A 63 -6.96 8.16 5.29
C LEU A 63 -5.77 9.05 4.96
N GLU A 64 -5.15 9.64 5.97
CA GLU A 64 -3.93 10.44 5.82
C GLU A 64 -2.73 9.59 6.25
N LEU A 65 -1.80 9.38 5.33
CA LEU A 65 -0.62 8.55 5.50
C LEU A 65 0.64 9.40 5.40
N ALA A 66 1.42 9.44 6.47
CA ALA A 66 2.72 10.08 6.52
C ALA A 66 3.83 9.03 6.66
N ARG A 67 5.10 9.46 6.64
CA ARG A 67 6.26 8.59 6.92
C ARG A 67 6.00 7.62 8.07
N SER A 68 6.39 6.36 7.87
CA SER A 68 6.20 5.24 8.79
C SER A 68 4.75 4.77 8.98
N SER A 69 3.80 5.33 8.24
CA SER A 69 2.45 4.76 8.16
C SER A 69 2.47 3.48 7.33
N MET A 70 1.59 2.56 7.70
CA MET A 70 1.34 1.32 6.98
C MET A 70 -0.15 1.19 6.70
N LEU A 71 -0.50 0.71 5.51
CA LEU A 71 -1.88 0.44 5.12
C LEU A 71 -1.96 -0.88 4.39
N PHE A 72 -2.86 -1.76 4.83
CA PHE A 72 -3.27 -2.92 4.04
C PHE A 72 -4.44 -2.53 3.13
N ILE A 73 -4.34 -2.89 1.86
CA ILE A 73 -5.35 -2.67 0.84
C ILE A 73 -5.75 -4.05 0.30
N PRO A 74 -6.99 -4.50 0.54
CA PRO A 74 -7.49 -5.75 -0.02
C PRO A 74 -7.49 -5.76 -1.55
N PHE A 75 -7.50 -6.96 -2.13
CA PHE A 75 -7.68 -7.19 -3.56
C PHE A 75 -8.89 -6.41 -4.10
N GLU A 76 -8.73 -5.74 -5.26
CA GLU A 76 -9.76 -4.94 -5.92
C GLU A 76 -10.39 -3.81 -5.09
N ARG A 77 -9.93 -3.57 -3.86
CA ARG A 77 -10.47 -2.50 -3.03
C ARG A 77 -10.19 -1.16 -3.69
N LEU A 78 -11.28 -0.45 -3.98
CA LEU A 78 -11.21 0.83 -4.67
C LEU A 78 -10.67 1.94 -3.77
N GLN A 79 -9.77 2.73 -4.33
CA GLN A 79 -9.16 3.89 -3.70
C GLN A 79 -8.90 5.00 -4.72
N ALA A 80 -8.88 6.25 -4.26
CA ALA A 80 -8.33 7.38 -5.00
C ALA A 80 -7.23 8.03 -4.16
N ASP A 81 -6.16 8.47 -4.82
CA ASP A 81 -4.93 8.88 -4.14
C ASP A 81 -4.58 10.33 -4.46
N SER A 82 -4.08 11.06 -3.46
CA SER A 82 -3.58 12.42 -3.61
C SER A 82 -2.25 12.60 -2.87
N PHE A 83 -1.29 13.23 -3.53
CA PHE A 83 0.09 13.39 -3.07
C PHE A 83 0.49 14.87 -3.01
N PRO A 84 -0.07 15.68 -2.09
CA PRO A 84 0.15 17.13 -2.06
C PRO A 84 1.62 17.55 -1.90
N PHE A 85 2.45 16.69 -1.28
CA PHE A 85 3.87 16.91 -1.06
C PHE A 85 4.77 15.89 -1.77
N GLY A 86 4.18 14.97 -2.56
CA GLY A 86 4.86 13.78 -3.06
C GLY A 86 5.07 12.74 -1.96
N ALA A 87 5.38 11.51 -2.36
CA ALA A 87 5.70 10.43 -1.43
C ALA A 87 6.53 9.34 -2.09
N THR A 88 7.31 8.62 -1.29
CA THR A 88 7.90 7.34 -1.72
C THR A 88 7.31 6.22 -0.87
N PHE A 89 6.79 5.20 -1.54
CA PHE A 89 6.23 4.01 -0.93
C PHE A 89 7.14 2.81 -1.13
N LEU A 90 7.06 1.88 -0.19
CA LEU A 90 7.33 0.48 -0.42
C LEU A 90 5.98 -0.25 -0.48
N ALA A 91 5.59 -0.73 -1.65
CA ALA A 91 4.38 -1.52 -1.85
C ALA A 91 4.75 -3.01 -1.88
N VAL A 92 4.16 -3.79 -0.98
CA VAL A 92 4.30 -5.25 -0.93
C VAL A 92 3.00 -5.85 -1.40
N GLU A 93 2.99 -6.48 -2.57
CA GLU A 93 1.84 -7.15 -3.16
C GLU A 93 1.95 -8.66 -2.96
N PHE A 94 0.91 -9.26 -2.42
CA PHE A 94 0.91 -10.68 -2.08
C PHE A 94 0.30 -11.51 -3.21
N SER A 95 0.89 -12.67 -3.50
CA SER A 95 0.24 -13.65 -4.37
C SER A 95 -0.96 -14.27 -3.65
N ALA A 96 -2.03 -14.58 -4.40
CA ALA A 96 -3.22 -15.21 -3.83
C ALA A 96 -2.87 -16.52 -3.09
N SER A 97 -1.96 -17.32 -3.66
CA SER A 97 -1.52 -18.58 -3.04
C SER A 97 -0.88 -18.37 -1.67
N PHE A 98 -0.12 -17.28 -1.49
CA PHE A 98 0.51 -16.95 -0.22
C PHE A 98 -0.51 -16.56 0.83
N LEU A 99 -1.46 -15.68 0.49
CA LEU A 99 -2.54 -15.29 1.41
C LEU A 99 -3.43 -16.48 1.80
N HIS A 100 -3.78 -17.34 0.85
CA HIS A 100 -4.53 -18.56 1.13
C HIS A 100 -3.80 -19.49 2.11
N ARG A 101 -2.46 -19.58 2.04
CA ARG A 101 -1.68 -20.33 3.02
C ARG A 101 -1.72 -19.68 4.40
N MET A 102 -1.63 -18.35 4.49
CA MET A 102 -1.70 -17.63 5.76
C MET A 102 -3.05 -17.79 6.46
N VAL A 103 -4.16 -17.69 5.73
CA VAL A 103 -5.51 -17.87 6.29
C VAL A 103 -5.72 -19.31 6.79
N ARG A 104 -5.15 -20.30 6.09
CA ARG A 104 -5.20 -21.71 6.53
C ARG A 104 -4.37 -22.00 7.78
N THR A 105 -3.48 -21.10 8.19
CA THR A 105 -2.68 -21.21 9.41
C THR A 105 -3.31 -20.49 10.62
N ASP A 106 -4.62 -20.23 10.60
CA ASP A 106 -5.39 -19.53 11.67
C ASP A 106 -4.97 -18.08 11.96
N LEU A 107 -4.26 -17.43 11.03
CA LEU A 107 -4.12 -15.97 11.04
C LEU A 107 -5.41 -15.37 10.44
N ALA A 108 -6.37 -15.04 11.30
CA ALA A 108 -7.56 -14.29 10.92
C ALA A 108 -7.13 -12.90 10.40
N VAL A 109 -7.12 -12.74 9.07
CA VAL A 109 -6.99 -11.43 8.42
C VAL A 109 -8.41 -10.91 8.27
N ASP A 110 -8.95 -10.31 9.32
CA ASP A 110 -10.24 -9.63 9.24
C ASP A 110 -10.16 -8.49 8.21
N ASP A 111 -11.24 -8.29 7.45
CA ASP A 111 -11.39 -7.33 6.34
C ASP A 111 -11.21 -5.84 6.75
N HIS A 112 -10.88 -5.57 8.01
CA HIS A 112 -10.81 -4.24 8.61
C HIS A 112 -9.50 -3.92 9.34
N VAL A 113 -8.42 -4.68 9.11
CA VAL A 113 -7.14 -4.38 9.77
C VAL A 113 -6.42 -3.18 9.12
N LEU A 114 -6.92 -1.99 9.45
CA LEU A 114 -6.24 -0.71 9.29
C LEU A 114 -5.22 -0.58 10.43
N LEU A 115 -4.15 -1.38 10.40
CA LEU A 115 -3.04 -1.23 11.34
C LEU A 115 -2.23 0.02 10.98
N SER A 116 -2.70 1.19 11.45
CA SER A 116 -1.83 2.34 11.65
C SER A 116 -0.92 2.05 12.85
N LEU A 117 0.08 1.18 12.66
CA LEU A 117 1.16 1.05 13.63
C LEU A 117 2.02 2.30 13.50
N LYS A 118 1.75 3.31 14.34
CA LYS A 118 2.76 4.33 14.65
C LYS A 118 3.88 3.59 15.38
N MET A 119 4.92 3.20 14.65
CA MET A 119 6.15 2.68 15.24
C MET A 119 6.61 3.68 16.33
N PRO A 120 6.71 3.26 17.60
CA PRO A 120 7.35 4.09 18.61
C PRO A 120 8.76 4.43 18.12
N ARG A 121 9.20 5.67 18.32
CA ARG A 121 10.59 6.06 18.07
C ARG A 121 11.50 5.25 18.99
N LEU A 122 11.88 4.05 18.60
CA LEU A 122 12.98 3.31 19.21
C LEU A 122 14.27 3.77 18.54
N TRP A 123 14.68 4.99 18.89
CA TRP A 123 16.07 5.44 18.80
C TRP A 123 16.37 6.11 20.13
N ALA A 124 16.81 5.30 21.09
CA ALA A 124 17.54 5.73 22.26
C ALA A 124 18.70 4.75 22.47
N HIS A 125 19.68 4.81 21.57
CA HIS A 125 21.06 4.44 21.85
C HIS A 125 21.96 5.43 21.12
N GLY A 126 22.70 6.20 21.91
CA GLY A 126 23.49 7.37 21.53
C GLY A 126 23.42 8.39 22.64
#